data_AF-A0A0A1PQV2-F1
#
_entry.id   AF-A0A0A1PQV2-F1
#
_cell.length_a   1.000
_cell.length_b   1.000
_cell.length_c   1.000
_cell.angle_alpha   90.00
_cell.angle_beta   90.00
_cell.angle_gamma   90.00
#
_symmetry.space_group_name_H-M   'P 1'
#
loop_
_entity.id
_entity.type
_entity.pdbx_description
1 polymer ?
#
loop_
_entity_poly.entity_id
_entity_poly.type
_entity_poly.pdbx_seq_one_letter_code
_entity_poly.pdbx_strand_id
1 'polypeptide(L)'
;MTATNGDRLVLSAVNAPYRRHIDAPTLAQCLRSGDVGTWMVHVATFFVDVRPELVVRFAGRHGIDLETLARTYRSVRDETGERSPRLEAELVKLDVAAARDFRGFAKAG
;
A
#
# COMPACT_ATOMS: atom_id res chain seq x y z
N MET A 1 -3.82 -17.86 -10.64
CA MET A 1 -2.98 -16.66 -10.87
C MET A 1 -1.69 -16.83 -10.09
N THR A 2 -0.53 -16.89 -10.76
CA THR A 2 0.77 -17.12 -10.11
C THR A 2 1.26 -15.83 -9.44
N ALA A 3 1.72 -15.94 -8.19
CA ALA A 3 2.25 -14.81 -7.43
C ALA A 3 3.46 -14.17 -8.15
N THR A 4 3.44 -12.84 -8.27
CA THR A 4 4.57 -11.98 -8.63
C THR A 4 5.89 -12.34 -7.96
N ASN A 5 7.07 -12.21 -8.56
CA ASN A 5 8.30 -12.02 -7.79
C ASN A 5 8.18 -10.83 -6.81
N GLY A 6 7.51 -9.74 -7.22
CA GLY A 6 7.20 -8.60 -6.34
C GLY A 6 6.23 -8.97 -5.19
N ASP A 7 5.15 -9.67 -5.50
CA ASP A 7 4.17 -10.11 -4.49
C ASP A 7 4.82 -11.06 -3.47
N ARG A 8 5.73 -11.95 -3.92
CA ARG A 8 6.47 -12.85 -3.03
C ARG A 8 7.35 -12.09 -2.04
N LEU A 9 8.03 -11.02 -2.49
CA LEU A 9 8.85 -10.20 -1.59
C LEU A 9 7.98 -9.50 -0.55
N VAL A 10 6.87 -8.90 -0.96
CA VAL A 10 5.89 -8.30 -0.04
C VAL A 10 5.39 -9.31 0.97
N LEU A 11 4.88 -10.46 0.51
CA LEU A 11 4.33 -11.48 1.38
C LEU A 11 5.38 -12.11 2.29
N SER A 12 6.65 -12.21 1.86
CA SER A 12 7.72 -12.69 2.73
C SER A 12 7.97 -11.75 3.92
N ALA A 13 7.95 -10.44 3.70
CA ALA A 13 8.10 -9.46 4.77
C ALA A 13 6.87 -9.45 5.68
N VAL A 14 5.67 -9.38 5.09
CA VAL A 14 4.39 -9.31 5.82
C VAL A 14 4.15 -10.56 6.68
N ASN A 15 4.51 -11.74 6.20
CA ASN A 15 4.28 -13.00 6.93
C ASN A 15 5.44 -13.42 7.83
N ALA A 16 6.64 -12.85 7.67
CA ALA A 16 7.82 -13.25 8.45
C ALA A 16 7.60 -13.32 9.98
N PRO A 17 6.91 -12.36 10.61
CA PRO A 17 6.72 -12.39 12.06
C PRO A 17 5.53 -13.26 12.53
N TYR A 18 4.72 -13.82 11.63
CA TYR A 18 3.43 -14.42 11.98
C TYR A 18 3.31 -15.89 11.56
N ARG A 19 2.72 -16.71 12.44
CA ARG A 19 2.40 -18.13 12.13
C ARG A 19 1.30 -18.27 11.08
N ARG A 20 0.34 -17.35 11.06
CA ARG A 20 -0.73 -17.31 10.06
C ARG A 20 -0.27 -16.49 8.88
N HIS A 21 -0.37 -17.03 7.67
CA HIS A 21 0.02 -16.34 6.45
C HIS A 21 -1.20 -15.72 5.77
N ILE A 22 -1.07 -14.46 5.36
CA ILE A 22 -1.99 -13.82 4.42
C ILE A 22 -1.49 -14.08 2.99
N ASP A 23 -2.41 -14.28 2.05
CA ASP A 23 -2.10 -14.35 0.63
C ASP A 23 -2.26 -12.98 -0.06
N ALA A 24 -1.71 -12.85 -1.28
CA ALA A 24 -1.76 -11.58 -2.01
C ALA A 24 -3.19 -11.11 -2.33
N PRO A 25 -4.11 -11.97 -2.79
CA PRO A 25 -5.50 -11.55 -3.02
C PRO A 25 -6.19 -11.04 -1.76
N THR A 26 -6.00 -11.69 -0.62
CA THR A 26 -6.60 -11.27 0.66
C THR A 26 -6.00 -9.96 1.14
N LEU A 27 -4.66 -9.81 1.07
CA LEU A 27 -4.00 -8.54 1.39
C LEU A 27 -4.51 -7.41 0.50
N ALA A 28 -4.59 -7.64 -0.81
CA ALA A 28 -5.12 -6.66 -1.75
C ALA A 28 -6.59 -6.31 -1.46
N GLN A 29 -7.40 -7.29 -1.06
CA GLN A 29 -8.79 -7.05 -0.70
C GLN A 29 -8.90 -6.16 0.55
N CYS A 30 -8.12 -6.44 1.61
CA CYS A 30 -8.07 -5.60 2.81
C CYS A 30 -7.63 -4.17 2.48
N LEU A 31 -6.62 -4.02 1.62
CA LEU A 31 -6.14 -2.71 1.19
C LEU A 31 -7.20 -1.92 0.40
N ARG A 32 -8.01 -2.62 -0.41
CA ARG A 32 -9.04 -2.02 -1.25
C ARG A 32 -10.29 -1.63 -0.46
N SER A 33 -10.77 -2.49 0.43
CA SER A 33 -11.97 -2.21 1.22
C SER A 33 -11.70 -1.29 2.41
N GLY A 34 -10.46 -1.28 2.92
CA GLY A 34 -10.13 -0.69 4.22
C GLY A 34 -10.60 -1.54 5.40
N ASP A 35 -11.31 -2.65 5.14
CA ASP A 35 -11.70 -3.62 6.17
C ASP A 35 -10.58 -4.65 6.35
N VAL A 36 -9.80 -4.45 7.42
CA VAL A 36 -8.61 -5.24 7.72
C VAL A 36 -8.89 -6.37 8.72
N GLY A 37 -9.99 -6.30 9.48
CA GLY A 37 -10.44 -7.32 10.43
C GLY A 37 -9.31 -8.06 11.17
N THR A 38 -9.31 -9.39 11.07
CA THR A 38 -8.30 -10.25 11.73
C THR A 38 -6.88 -10.13 11.14
N TRP A 39 -6.72 -9.43 10.01
CA TRP A 39 -5.46 -9.22 9.31
C TRP A 39 -4.81 -7.88 9.64
N MET A 40 -5.34 -7.13 10.60
CA MET A 40 -4.81 -5.82 11.03
C MET A 40 -3.28 -5.81 11.16
N VAL A 41 -2.71 -6.78 11.87
CA VAL A 41 -1.26 -6.84 12.12
C VAL A 41 -0.45 -7.07 10.83
N HIS A 42 -0.97 -7.86 9.88
CA HIS A 42 -0.36 -8.06 8.57
C HIS A 42 -0.43 -6.80 7.71
N VAL A 43 -1.56 -6.09 7.75
CA VAL A 43 -1.74 -4.84 6.99
C VAL A 43 -0.89 -3.72 7.58
N ALA A 44 -0.74 -3.64 8.90
CA ALA A 44 0.17 -2.70 9.56
C ALA A 44 1.63 -2.98 9.18
N THR A 45 2.06 -4.24 9.27
CA THR A 45 3.39 -4.69 8.81
C THR A 45 3.62 -4.35 7.35
N PHE A 46 2.61 -4.51 6.49
CA PHE A 46 2.68 -4.11 5.09
C PHE A 46 3.00 -2.63 4.91
N PHE A 47 2.52 -1.74 5.77
CA PHE A 47 2.80 -0.30 5.64
C PHE A 47 4.09 0.14 6.33
N VAL A 48 4.50 -0.54 7.40
CA VAL A 48 5.63 -0.13 8.25
C VAL A 48 6.94 -0.79 7.82
N ASP A 49 6.91 -2.08 7.52
CA ASP A 49 8.12 -2.88 7.30
C ASP A 49 8.41 -3.16 5.82
N VAL A 50 7.42 -3.00 4.94
CA VAL A 50 7.64 -3.13 3.49
C VAL A 50 8.15 -1.82 2.92
N ARG A 51 9.15 -1.90 2.06
CA ARG A 51 9.70 -0.73 1.34
C ARG A 51 8.61 0.02 0.58
N PRO A 52 8.56 1.37 0.62
CA PRO A 52 7.52 2.15 -0.03
C PRO A 52 7.34 1.85 -1.53
N GLU A 53 8.44 1.65 -2.25
CA GLU A 53 8.40 1.33 -3.68
C GLU A 53 7.67 0.00 -3.95
N LEU A 54 7.79 -0.98 -3.04
CA LEU A 54 7.10 -2.27 -3.15
C LEU A 54 5.63 -2.16 -2.75
N VAL A 55 5.31 -1.34 -1.74
CA VAL A 55 3.94 -1.03 -1.32
C VAL A 55 3.16 -0.44 -2.49
N VAL A 56 3.70 0.61 -3.13
CA VAL A 56 3.07 1.27 -4.28
C VAL A 56 2.95 0.34 -5.48
N ARG A 57 4.00 -0.42 -5.79
CA ARG A 57 3.97 -1.39 -6.90
C ARG A 57 2.96 -2.50 -6.67
N PHE A 58 2.84 -3.01 -5.44
CA PHE A 58 1.84 -3.99 -5.08
C PHE A 58 0.44 -3.42 -5.29
N ALA A 59 0.16 -2.23 -4.73
CA ALA A 59 -1.13 -1.57 -4.89
C ALA A 59 -1.52 -1.41 -6.37
N GLY A 60 -0.65 -0.81 -7.19
CA GLY A 60 -0.91 -0.59 -8.62
C GLY A 60 -1.15 -1.90 -9.39
N ARG A 61 -0.38 -2.95 -9.08
CA ARG A 61 -0.55 -4.26 -9.72
C ARG A 61 -1.90 -4.91 -9.40
N HIS A 62 -2.40 -4.70 -8.19
CA HIS A 62 -3.69 -5.22 -7.74
C HIS A 62 -4.84 -4.23 -8.02
N GLY A 63 -4.61 -3.19 -8.84
CA GLY A 63 -5.65 -2.22 -9.22
C GLY A 63 -6.13 -1.35 -8.06
N ILE A 64 -5.26 -1.10 -7.08
CA ILE A 64 -5.52 -0.20 -5.96
C ILE A 64 -4.84 1.13 -6.30
N ASP A 65 -5.63 2.19 -6.44
CA ASP A 65 -5.11 3.53 -6.68
C ASP A 65 -4.44 4.12 -5.42
N LEU A 66 -3.66 5.17 -5.62
CA LEU A 66 -2.89 5.81 -4.55
C LEU A 66 -3.78 6.46 -3.48
N GLU A 67 -4.97 6.96 -3.85
CA GLU A 67 -5.89 7.58 -2.90
C GLU A 67 -6.46 6.53 -1.94
N THR A 68 -6.92 5.40 -2.49
CA THR A 68 -7.40 4.24 -1.74
C THR A 68 -6.29 3.71 -0.83
N LEU A 69 -5.07 3.55 -1.35
CA LEU A 69 -3.91 3.11 -0.57
C LEU A 69 -3.61 4.06 0.60
N ALA A 70 -3.57 5.37 0.35
CA ALA A 70 -3.32 6.38 1.36
C ALA A 70 -4.44 6.46 2.41
N ARG A 71 -5.70 6.27 1.98
CA ARG A 71 -6.85 6.20 2.89
C ARG A 71 -6.73 5.01 3.83
N THR A 72 -6.43 3.82 3.31
CA THR A 72 -6.26 2.62 4.14
C THR A 72 -5.07 2.74 5.08
N TYR A 73 -3.94 3.28 4.61
CA TYR A 73 -2.79 3.57 5.47
C TYR A 73 -3.16 4.48 6.64
N ARG A 74 -3.88 5.58 6.38
CA ARG A 74 -4.33 6.51 7.44
C ARG A 74 -5.23 5.81 8.45
N SER A 75 -6.20 5.02 8.00
CA SER A 75 -7.10 4.27 8.89
C SER A 75 -6.31 3.32 9.81
N VAL A 76 -5.39 2.53 9.24
CA VAL A 76 -4.56 1.59 10.00
C VAL A 76 -3.65 2.34 10.98
N ARG A 77 -2.99 3.41 10.53
CA ARG A 77 -2.15 4.26 11.38
C ARG A 77 -2.93 4.85 12.55
N ASP A 78 -4.14 5.34 12.30
CA ASP A 78 -4.94 5.98 13.34
C ASP A 78 -5.46 4.95 14.36
N GLU A 79 -5.62 3.68 13.95
CA GLU A 79 -6.02 2.56 14.83
C GLU A 79 -4.84 1.94 15.60
N THR A 80 -3.68 1.73 14.97
CA THR A 80 -2.51 1.07 15.58
C THR A 80 -1.51 2.04 16.20
N GLY A 81 -1.54 3.30 15.78
CA GLY A 81 -0.52 4.31 16.10
C GLY A 81 0.79 4.16 15.32
N GLU A 82 0.94 3.11 14.51
CA GLU A 82 2.18 2.83 13.78
C GLU A 82 2.34 3.73 12.55
N ARG A 83 3.54 4.28 12.35
CA ARG A 83 3.83 5.23 11.27
C ARG A 83 5.00 4.77 10.42
N SER A 84 4.93 5.09 9.14
CA SER A 84 6.02 4.89 8.18
C SER A 84 6.38 6.22 7.51
N PRO A 85 7.33 6.99 8.06
CA PRO A 85 7.73 8.29 7.50
C PRO A 85 8.22 8.18 6.05
N ARG A 86 8.84 7.04 5.69
CA ARG A 86 9.30 6.77 4.33
C ARG A 86 8.14 6.59 3.36
N LEU A 87 7.10 5.85 3.78
CA LEU A 87 5.89 5.67 2.97
C LEU A 87 5.13 6.98 2.83
N GLU A 88 4.99 7.74 3.92
CA GLU A 88 4.33 9.06 3.89
C GLU A 88 4.99 10.02 2.89
N ALA A 89 6.33 10.08 2.90
CA ALA A 89 7.08 10.89 1.94
C ALA A 89 6.86 10.43 0.49
N GLU A 90 6.83 9.13 0.24
CA GLU A 90 6.62 8.60 -1.12
C GLU A 90 5.18 8.85 -1.60
N LEU A 91 4.18 8.71 -0.74
CA LEU A 91 2.78 9.04 -1.08
C LEU A 91 2.61 10.53 -1.41
N VAL A 92 3.21 11.44 -0.63
CA VAL A 92 3.18 12.88 -0.90
C VAL A 92 3.87 13.21 -2.23
N LYS A 93 5.04 12.61 -2.49
CA LYS A 93 5.77 12.81 -3.74
C LYS A 93 4.95 12.35 -4.95
N LEU A 94 4.28 11.22 -4.87
CA LEU A 94 3.45 10.69 -5.94
C LEU A 94 2.17 11.51 -6.16
N ASP A 95 1.56 12.02 -5.09
CA ASP A 95 0.42 12.94 -5.17
C ASP A 95 0.81 14.26 -5.86
N VAL A 96 1.95 14.84 -5.48
CA VAL A 96 2.50 16.04 -6.14
C VAL A 96 2.84 15.78 -7.61
N ALA A 97 3.37 14.60 -7.94
CA ALA A 97 3.64 14.22 -9.33
C ALA A 97 2.34 14.13 -10.14
N ALA A 98 1.33 13.43 -9.62
CA ALA A 98 0.02 13.33 -10.26
C ALA A 98 -0.61 14.72 -10.49
N ALA A 99 -0.59 15.60 -9.48
CA ALA A 99 -1.13 16.95 -9.60
C ALA A 99 -0.40 17.81 -10.65
N ARG A 100 0.90 17.59 -10.87
CA ARG A 100 1.68 18.29 -11.90
C ARG A 100 1.35 17.80 -13.30
N ASP A 101 1.13 16.50 -13.48
CA ASP A 101 0.78 15.92 -14.78
C ASP A 101 -0.55 16.49 -15.29
N PHE A 102 -1.54 16.69 -14.41
CA PHE A 102 -2.81 17.33 -14.77
C PHE A 102 -2.65 18.79 -15.23
N ARG A 103 -1.65 19.52 -14.73
CA ARG A 103 -1.42 20.94 -15.06
C ARG A 103 -0.72 21.13 -16.41
N GLY A 104 0.00 20.13 -16.90
CA GLY A 104 0.74 20.17 -18.17
C GLY A 104 -0.17 20.21 -19.41
N PHE A 105 -1.39 19.70 -19.33
CA PHE A 105 -2.32 19.65 -20.47
C PHE A 105 -3.08 20.96 -20.73
N ALA A 106 -3.13 21.89 -19.77
CA ALA A 106 -3.97 23.10 -19.86
C ALA A 106 -3.30 24.32 -20.55
N LYS A 107 -2.14 24.16 -21.21
CA LYS A 107 -1.38 25.26 -21.84
C LYS A 107 -1.23 25.19 -23.36
N ALA A 108 -1.97 24.32 -24.05
CA ALA A 108 -2.03 24.29 -25.51
C ALA A 108 -3.43 24.75 -25.97
N GLY A 109 -3.66 26.06 -25.95
CA GLY A 109 -4.87 26.72 -26.44
C GLY A 109 -4.55 28.11 -26.94
#